data_AF-A0ABD1A707-F1
#
_entry.id   AF-A0ABD1A707-F1
#
_cell.length_a   1.000
_cell.length_b   1.000
_cell.length_c   1.000
_cell.angle_alpha   90.00
_cell.angle_beta   90.00
_cell.angle_gamma   90.00
#
_symmetry.space_group_name_H-M   'P 1'
#
loop_
_entity.id
_entity.type
_entity.pdbx_description
1 polymer ?
#
loop_
_entity_poly.entity_id
_entity_poly.type
_entity_poly.pdbx_seq_one_letter_code
_entity_poly.pdbx_strand_id
1 'polypeptide(L)' 'MKGGDCKESFTAWEDCVEEATKSKEDIVTKCGGVFSIMTKCMDAHSHYYHQFLAAKKTAEEHMEKELQAFLSQES' A
#
# COMPACT_ATOMS: atom_id res chain seq x y z
N MET A 1 -8.10 -9.13 -2.56
CA MET A 1 -6.84 -9.32 -1.80
C MET A 1 -6.86 -10.54 -0.89
N LYS A 2 -8.01 -10.96 -0.33
CA LYS A 2 -8.13 -12.16 0.53
C LYS A 2 -8.02 -13.52 -0.19
N GLY A 3 -7.53 -13.52 -1.43
CA GLY A 3 -7.31 -14.70 -2.27
C GLY A 3 -6.00 -14.55 -3.04
N GLY A 4 -5.51 -15.68 -3.58
CA GLY A 4 -4.20 -15.78 -4.24
C GLY A 4 -3.04 -15.99 -3.26
N ASP A 5 -1.84 -16.08 -3.80
CA ASP A 5 -0.62 -16.47 -3.07
C ASP A 5 -0.22 -15.48 -1.96
N CYS A 6 -0.65 -14.22 -2.07
CA CYS A 6 -0.29 -13.16 -1.12
C CYS A 6 -1.32 -12.93 -0.02
N LYS A 7 -2.26 -13.88 0.18
CA LYS A 7 -3.31 -13.77 1.20
C LYS A 7 -2.75 -13.59 2.61
N GLU A 8 -1.73 -14.35 3.00
CA GLU A 8 -1.14 -14.26 4.33
C GLU A 8 -0.49 -12.89 4.58
N SER A 9 0.27 -12.38 3.61
CA SER A 9 0.84 -11.03 3.66
C SER A 9 -0.23 -9.94 3.74
N PHE A 10 -1.38 -10.14 3.09
CA PHE A 10 -2.51 -9.22 3.20
C PHE A 10 -3.17 -9.26 4.58
N THR A 11 -3.37 -10.45 5.16
CA THR A 11 -3.89 -10.59 6.53
C THR A 11 -2.95 -9.95 7.55
N ALA A 12 -1.64 -10.16 7.43
CA ALA A 12 -0.67 -9.49 8.30
C ALA A 12 -0.74 -7.95 8.20
N TRP A 13 -1.02 -7.41 7.02
CA TRP A 13 -1.26 -5.99 6.83
C TRP A 13 -2.56 -5.52 7.49
N GLU A 14 -3.67 -6.28 7.35
CA GLU A 14 -4.94 -5.99 8.04
C GLU A 14 -4.77 -5.97 9.56
N ASP A 15 -4.08 -6.96 10.12
CA ASP A 15 -3.81 -7.05 11.57
C ASP A 15 -2.98 -5.84 12.04
N CYS A 16 -1.95 -5.46 11.29
CA CYS A 16 -1.16 -4.26 11.59
C CYS A 16 -2.01 -2.97 11.59
N VAL A 17 -2.91 -2.81 10.60
CA VAL A 17 -3.81 -1.65 10.50
C VAL A 17 -4.79 -1.63 11.67
N GLU A 18 -5.33 -2.78 12.06
CA GLU A 18 -6.21 -2.89 13.23
C GLU A 18 -5.47 -2.48 14.51
N GLU A 19 -4.24 -2.97 14.70
CA GLU A 19 -3.40 -2.58 15.84
C GLU A 19 -3.08 -1.09 15.83
N ALA A 20 -2.66 -0.52 14.69
CA ALA A 20 -2.38 0.90 14.54
C ALA A 20 -3.60 1.76 14.91
N THR A 21 -4.78 1.33 14.47
CA THR A 21 -6.04 2.02 14.77
C THR A 21 -6.35 1.99 16.26
N LYS A 22 -6.20 0.83 16.92
CA LYS A 22 -6.43 0.69 18.37
C LYS A 22 -5.46 1.52 19.20
N SER A 23 -4.19 1.58 18.79
CA SER A 23 -3.16 2.36 19.47
C SER A 23 -3.12 3.84 19.06
N LYS A 24 -3.94 4.25 18.07
CA LYS A 24 -3.93 5.60 17.46
C LYS A 24 -2.57 5.99 16.89
N GLU A 25 -1.83 5.02 16.38
CA GLU A 25 -0.56 5.21 15.69
C GLU A 25 -0.80 5.50 14.21
N ASP A 26 0.11 6.25 13.60
CA ASP A 26 0.08 6.50 12.16
C ASP A 26 0.30 5.18 11.38
N ILE A 27 -0.69 4.83 10.55
CA ILE A 27 -0.69 3.56 9.80
C ILE A 27 0.48 3.51 8.81
N VAL A 28 0.83 4.64 8.18
CA VAL A 28 1.90 4.69 7.18
C VAL A 28 3.23 4.34 7.82
N THR A 29 3.52 4.94 8.96
CA THR A 29 4.76 4.71 9.72
C THR A 29 4.79 3.30 10.32
N LYS A 30 3.70 2.86 10.96
CA LYS A 30 3.66 1.56 11.64
C LYS A 30 3.63 0.37 10.68
N CYS A 31 2.83 0.46 9.62
CA CYS A 31 2.52 -0.66 8.73
C CYS A 31 3.17 -0.57 7.35
N GLY A 32 3.94 0.49 7.06
CA GLY A 32 4.60 0.66 5.76
C GLY A 32 5.54 -0.50 5.39
N GLY A 33 6.26 -1.05 6.37
CA GLY A 33 7.10 -2.24 6.16
C GLY A 33 6.30 -3.48 5.76
N VAL A 34 5.17 -3.74 6.44
CA VAL A 34 4.27 -4.85 6.14
C VAL A 34 3.61 -4.68 4.77
N PHE A 35 3.19 -3.45 4.44
CA PHE A 35 2.67 -3.10 3.12
C PHE A 35 3.70 -3.31 2.00
N SER A 36 4.98 -3.01 2.26
CA SER A 36 6.07 -3.27 1.30
C SER A 36 6.26 -4.77 1.04
N ILE A 37 6.23 -5.60 2.07
CA ILE A 37 6.32 -7.07 1.94
C ILE A 37 5.14 -7.59 1.11
N MET A 38 3.92 -7.15 1.43
CA MET A 38 2.71 -7.52 0.69
C MET A 38 2.81 -7.10 -0.79
N THR A 39 3.24 -5.87 -1.08
CA THR A 39 3.42 -5.39 -2.46
C THR A 39 4.42 -6.25 -3.22
N LYS A 40 5.59 -6.56 -2.63
CA LYS A 40 6.61 -7.40 -3.28
C LYS A 40 6.09 -8.79 -3.63
N CYS A 41 5.26 -9.37 -2.75
CA CYS A 41 4.58 -10.62 -3.08
C CYS A 41 3.67 -10.45 -4.30
N MET A 42 2.86 -9.38 -4.34
CA MET A 42 1.96 -9.15 -5.47
C MET A 42 2.69 -8.93 -6.78
N ASP A 43 3.83 -8.24 -6.76
CA ASP A 43 4.68 -8.06 -7.94
C ASP A 43 5.22 -9.40 -8.47
N ALA A 44 5.65 -10.29 -7.57
CA ALA A 44 6.10 -11.64 -7.93
C ALA A 44 4.95 -12.50 -8.51
N HIS A 45 3.71 -12.22 -8.10
CA HIS A 45 2.49 -12.87 -8.58
C HIS A 45 1.65 -11.94 -9.47
N SER A 46 2.31 -11.07 -10.24
CA SER A 46 1.68 -9.95 -10.95
C SER A 46 0.61 -10.35 -11.94
N HIS A 47 0.66 -11.56 -12.53
CA HIS A 47 -0.42 -12.04 -13.41
C HIS A 47 -1.76 -12.15 -12.66
N TYR A 48 -1.76 -12.65 -11.42
CA TYR A 48 -2.97 -12.74 -10.61
C TYR A 48 -3.42 -11.36 -10.09
N TYR A 49 -2.48 -10.50 -9.71
CA TYR A 49 -2.76 -9.18 -9.13
C TYR A 49 -2.75 -8.02 -10.14
N HIS A 50 -2.72 -8.30 -11.45
CA HIS A 50 -2.46 -7.32 -12.50
C HIS A 50 -3.34 -6.06 -12.40
N GLN A 51 -4.66 -6.24 -12.26
CA GLN A 51 -5.61 -5.12 -12.17
C GLN A 51 -5.38 -4.26 -10.93
N PHE A 52 -5.06 -4.90 -9.80
CA PHE A 52 -4.77 -4.20 -8.55
C PHE A 52 -3.47 -3.40 -8.65
N LEU A 53 -2.41 -4.00 -9.18
CA LEU A 53 -1.12 -3.33 -9.35
C LEU A 53 -1.21 -2.15 -10.33
N ALA A 54 -2.00 -2.27 -11.39
CA ALA A 54 -2.26 -1.16 -12.31
C ALA A 54 -2.97 0.00 -11.61
N ALA A 55 -4.05 -0.29 -10.85
CA ALA A 55 -4.77 0.74 -10.09
C ALA A 55 -3.88 1.40 -9.03
N LYS A 56 -3.05 0.60 -8.34
CA LYS A 56 -2.09 1.08 -7.35
C LYS A 56 -1.10 2.06 -7.98
N LYS A 57 -0.48 1.70 -9.10
CA LYS A 57 0.49 2.55 -9.81
C LYS A 57 -0.14 3.87 -10.23
N THR A 58 -1.36 3.85 -10.77
CA THR A 58 -2.09 5.08 -11.12
C THR A 58 -2.32 5.98 -9.91
N ALA A 59 -2.67 5.40 -8.75
CA ALA A 59 -2.85 6.16 -7.52
C ALA A 59 -1.53 6.76 -7.00
N GLU A 60 -0.42 6.02 -7.07
CA GLU A 60 0.92 6.51 -6.72
C GLU A 60 1.32 7.70 -7.62
N GLU A 61 1.17 7.56 -8.94
CA GLU A 61 1.46 8.64 -9.90
C GLU A 61 0.59 9.88 -9.68
N HIS A 62 -0.68 9.71 -9.29
CA HIS A 62 -1.57 10.82 -8.96
C HIS A 62 -1.12 11.55 -7.70
N MET A 63 -0.81 10.81 -6.64
CA MET A 63 -0.33 11.37 -5.37
C MET A 63 0.99 12.11 -5.55
N GLU A 64 1.92 11.59 -6.36
CA GLU A 64 3.17 12.26 -6.70
C GLU A 64 2.94 13.61 -7.40
N LYS A 65 1.99 13.67 -8.35
CA LYS A 65 1.63 14.91 -9.04
C LYS A 65 1.00 15.93 -8.10
N GLU A 66 0.10 15.49 -7.22
CA GLU A 66 -0.53 16.35 -6.22
C GLU A 66 0.51 16.92 -5.24
N LEU A 67 1.43 16.08 -4.77
CA LEU A 67 2.54 16.50 -3.90
C LEU A 67 3.44 17.50 -4.62
N GLN A 68 3.79 17.25 -5.89
CA GLN A 68 4.60 18.18 -6.68
C GLN A 68 3.89 19.53 -6.87
N ALA A 69 2.59 19.52 -7.19
CA ALA A 69 1.80 20.73 -7.34
C ALA A 69 1.74 21.53 -6.04
N PHE A 70 1.53 20.87 -4.91
CA PHE A 70 1.54 21.48 -3.58
C PHE A 70 2.88 22.15 -3.27
N LEU A 71 3.99 21.43 -3.43
CA LEU A 71 5.34 21.95 -3.18
C LEU A 71 5.72 23.11 -4.14
N SER A 72 5.19 23.10 -5.37
CA SER A 72 5.44 24.18 -6.34
C SER A 72 4.58 25.43 -6.08
N GLN A 73 3.50 25.31 -5.30
CA GLN A 73 2.69 26.44 -4.86
C GLN A 73 3.26 27.12 -3.60
N GLU A 74 4.04 26.39 -2.80
CA GLU A 74 4.70 26.90 -1.60
C GLU A 74 6.11 27.50 -1.87
N SER A 75 6.63 27.41 -3.10
CA SER A 75 7.94 27.96 -3.52
C SER A 75 7.83 29.32 -4.22
#